data_AF-A0A1G7VM77-F1
#
_entry.id   AF-A0A1G7VM77-F1
#
_cell.length_a   1.000
_cell.length_b   1.000
_cell.length_c   1.000
_cell.angle_alpha   90.00
_cell.angle_beta   90.00
_cell.angle_gamma   90.00
#
_symmetry.space_group_name_H-M   'P 1'
#
loop_
_entity.id
_entity.type
_entity.pdbx_description
1 polymer ?
#
loop_
_entity_poly.entity_id
_entity_poly.type
_entity_poly.pdbx_seq_one_letter_code
_entity_poly.pdbx_strand_id
1 'polypeptide(L)'
;MRLIESLRAKVAQWPYALISVLAAVSAFGTYTSMYAFRKAFAAATFTGHEYFHVDYKVWLVIAQVIGYMSSKFYGIKFIAEVNGKTRARYILTLIGIAWAALLAFAFVPAPWNIAFLFINGLPLGLIWGLVFGYLEGRRSTEFMASVLSISLIFASGFVKTIGRTLISSLHVNEYYMPFLTGAVFALPLLFFVGCMELIPAPTAEDISLRSERTPMNATERKQFVIRFLPGIILTLIVYVLLTIMRDVRDNFEVEIWASLGIKDNSIFTTTDIKISLVVLVAMSLLILVRKNIRAFSIIHLMIIAGCVLVGISTIMFTFKMISPTLWMTLVGLGLYMGYVPYNAIFFERMIASFHYKSNVGFIMYIADSMGYLGSVSVLLVKELGRPSISWGAFFREGAMTVAIVGGICGILSLIYFLQSAARDKKKIIADETDEQQTLTFNPANQIN
;
A
#
# COMPACT_ATOMS: atom_id res chain seq x y z
N MET A 1 23.35 18.48 -14.32
CA MET A 1 22.95 17.54 -15.39
C MET A 1 24.12 16.69 -15.88
N ARG A 2 25.24 17.26 -16.39
CA ARG A 2 26.40 16.49 -16.88
C ARG A 2 26.97 15.43 -15.91
N LEU A 3 27.03 15.73 -14.60
CA LEU A 3 27.49 14.76 -13.59
C LEU A 3 26.54 13.56 -13.46
N ILE A 4 25.23 13.80 -13.38
CA ILE A 4 24.21 12.76 -13.28
C ILE A 4 24.21 11.89 -14.54
N GLU A 5 24.36 12.49 -15.72
CA GLU A 5 24.45 11.74 -16.98
C GLU A 5 25.70 10.85 -17.03
N SER A 6 26.85 11.35 -16.60
CA SER A 6 28.09 10.56 -16.51
C SER A 6 27.96 9.40 -15.53
N LEU A 7 27.37 9.64 -14.35
CA LEU A 7 27.15 8.59 -13.35
C LEU A 7 26.13 7.56 -13.83
N ARG A 8 25.03 8.00 -14.46
CA ARG A 8 24.02 7.12 -15.06
C ARG A 8 24.63 6.24 -16.15
N ALA A 9 25.53 6.78 -16.97
CA ALA A 9 26.26 5.99 -17.98
C ALA A 9 27.15 4.91 -17.36
N LYS A 10 27.80 5.20 -16.22
CA LYS A 10 28.57 4.19 -15.47
C LYS A 10 27.67 3.10 -14.87
N VAL A 11 26.54 3.49 -14.25
CA VAL A 11 25.57 2.55 -13.69
C VAL A 11 24.95 1.66 -14.77
N ALA A 12 24.76 2.18 -15.99
CA ALA A 12 24.25 1.40 -17.11
C ALA A 12 25.14 0.19 -17.50
N GLN A 13 26.43 0.21 -17.12
CA GLN A 13 27.36 -0.89 -17.36
C GLN A 13 27.37 -1.93 -16.22
N TRP A 14 26.63 -1.71 -15.14
CA TRP A 14 26.59 -2.64 -14.01
C TRP A 14 25.80 -3.91 -14.33
N PRO A 15 26.07 -5.02 -13.60
CA PRO A 15 25.23 -6.20 -13.67
C PRO A 15 23.76 -5.87 -13.38
N TYR A 16 22.84 -6.45 -14.13
CA TYR A 16 21.40 -6.16 -14.01
C TYR A 16 20.85 -6.35 -12.58
N ALA A 17 21.37 -7.35 -11.86
CA ALA A 17 21.01 -7.59 -10.46
C ALA A 17 21.36 -6.39 -9.57
N LEU A 18 22.54 -5.78 -9.77
CA LEU A 18 22.98 -4.62 -9.02
C LEU A 18 22.15 -3.37 -9.36
N ILE A 19 21.77 -3.19 -10.64
CA ILE A 19 20.84 -2.13 -11.06
C ILE A 19 19.48 -2.30 -10.36
N SER A 20 18.98 -3.54 -10.30
CA SER A 20 17.70 -3.85 -9.64
C SER A 20 17.75 -3.58 -8.12
N VAL A 21 18.87 -3.92 -7.47
CA VAL A 21 19.08 -3.62 -6.05
C VAL A 21 19.20 -2.12 -5.81
N LEU A 22 19.96 -1.40 -6.64
CA LEU A 22 20.06 0.06 -6.57
C LEU A 22 18.66 0.71 -6.68
N ALA A 23 17.88 0.28 -7.67
CA ALA A 23 16.53 0.79 -7.88
C ALA A 23 15.60 0.47 -6.70
N ALA A 24 15.63 -0.75 -6.18
CA ALA A 24 14.85 -1.16 -5.01
C ALA A 24 15.20 -0.32 -3.76
N VAL A 25 16.49 -0.18 -3.45
CA VAL A 25 16.98 0.56 -2.28
C VAL A 25 16.70 2.06 -2.44
N SER A 26 16.90 2.62 -3.63
CA SER A 26 16.63 4.04 -3.89
C SER A 26 15.14 4.36 -3.77
N ALA A 27 14.27 3.47 -4.27
CA ALA A 27 12.83 3.62 -4.14
C ALA A 27 12.37 3.47 -2.69
N PHE A 28 12.89 2.47 -1.97
CA PHE A 28 12.66 2.28 -0.54
C PHE A 28 13.06 3.54 0.24
N GLY A 29 14.29 4.02 0.08
CA GLY A 29 14.81 5.18 0.80
C GLY A 29 14.07 6.48 0.47
N THR A 30 13.73 6.70 -0.82
CA THR A 30 12.91 7.85 -1.24
C THR A 30 11.55 7.83 -0.55
N TYR A 31 10.88 6.68 -0.57
CA TYR A 31 9.54 6.55 -0.04
C TYR A 31 9.51 6.58 1.50
N THR A 32 10.49 5.94 2.15
CA THR A 32 10.71 6.05 3.60
C THR A 32 10.93 7.49 4.03
N SER A 33 11.76 8.24 3.29
CA SER A 33 12.01 9.65 3.59
C SER A 33 10.78 10.51 3.36
N MET A 34 10.02 10.27 2.29
CA MET A 34 8.74 10.95 2.05
C MET A 34 7.73 10.71 3.18
N TYR A 35 7.74 9.51 3.78
CA TYR A 35 6.83 9.17 4.88
C TYR A 35 6.98 10.10 6.10
N ALA A 36 8.15 10.72 6.30
CA ALA A 36 8.34 11.73 7.33
C ALA A 36 7.41 12.94 7.16
N PHE A 37 7.19 13.37 5.92
CA PHE A 37 6.32 14.50 5.57
C PHE A 37 4.84 14.14 5.61
N ARG A 38 4.52 12.84 5.66
CA ARG A 38 3.14 12.32 5.72
C ARG A 38 2.73 11.95 7.14
N LYS A 39 3.52 11.14 7.83
CA LYS A 39 3.10 10.42 9.05
C LYS A 39 3.70 10.94 10.33
N ALA A 40 4.61 11.92 10.28
CA ALA A 40 5.19 12.48 11.50
C ALA A 40 4.14 13.03 12.47
N PHE A 41 3.10 13.73 11.99
CA PHE A 41 2.04 14.26 12.87
C PHE A 41 1.32 13.19 13.70
N ALA A 42 1.22 11.95 13.21
CA ALA A 42 0.60 10.85 13.95
C ALA A 42 1.40 10.42 15.20
N ALA A 43 2.66 10.87 15.34
CA ALA A 43 3.47 10.67 16.53
C ALA A 43 3.04 11.59 17.70
N ALA A 44 2.34 12.68 17.42
CA ALA A 44 1.77 13.55 18.44
C ALA A 44 0.38 13.08 18.84
N THR A 45 -0.03 13.46 20.05
CA THR A 45 -1.35 13.13 20.62
C THR A 45 -2.31 14.31 20.56
N PHE A 46 -1.81 15.56 20.52
CA PHE A 46 -2.62 16.78 20.45
C PHE A 46 -3.72 16.85 21.53
N THR A 47 -3.37 16.48 22.75
CA THR A 47 -4.32 16.34 23.86
C THR A 47 -5.00 17.65 24.22
N GLY A 48 -6.28 17.58 24.61
CA GLY A 48 -7.02 18.71 25.19
C GLY A 48 -7.76 19.59 24.18
N HIS A 49 -7.78 19.21 22.90
CA HIS A 49 -8.53 19.90 21.86
C HIS A 49 -9.59 18.98 21.24
N GLU A 50 -10.84 19.41 21.29
CA GLU A 50 -11.99 18.72 20.70
C GLU A 50 -12.85 19.75 19.96
N TYR A 51 -13.29 19.40 18.76
CA TYR A 51 -14.17 20.26 17.95
C TYR A 51 -15.33 19.41 17.42
N PHE A 52 -16.57 19.87 17.63
CA PHE A 52 -17.79 19.13 17.25
C PHE A 52 -17.84 17.69 17.80
N HIS A 53 -17.42 17.48 19.05
CA HIS A 53 -17.39 16.14 19.67
C HIS A 53 -16.46 15.13 19.00
N VAL A 54 -15.48 15.63 18.26
CA VAL A 54 -14.47 14.84 17.57
C VAL A 54 -13.10 15.34 18.03
N ASP A 55 -12.26 14.41 18.46
CA ASP A 55 -10.89 14.68 18.86
C ASP A 55 -10.10 15.38 17.74
N TYR A 56 -9.29 16.37 18.10
CA TYR A 56 -8.57 17.18 17.13
C TYR A 56 -7.59 16.35 16.28
N LYS A 57 -6.93 15.33 16.82
CA LYS A 57 -6.07 14.44 16.03
C LYS A 57 -6.88 13.68 14.98
N VAL A 58 -8.12 13.29 15.30
CA VAL A 58 -9.01 12.63 14.34
C VAL A 58 -9.33 13.57 13.18
N TRP A 59 -9.61 14.85 13.44
CA TRP A 59 -9.77 15.85 12.38
C TRP A 59 -8.54 15.97 11.48
N LEU A 60 -7.33 15.98 12.05
CA LEU A 60 -6.09 16.02 11.27
C LEU A 60 -5.92 14.79 10.38
N VAL A 61 -6.21 13.60 10.91
CA VAL A 61 -6.17 12.34 10.15
C VAL A 61 -7.20 12.38 9.01
N ILE A 62 -8.44 12.78 9.29
CA ILE A 62 -9.50 12.89 8.28
C ILE A 62 -9.09 13.87 7.18
N ALA A 63 -8.65 15.08 7.53
CA ALA A 63 -8.25 16.09 6.57
C ALA A 63 -7.13 15.59 5.63
N GLN A 64 -6.09 14.97 6.21
CA GLN A 64 -4.99 14.42 5.42
C GLN A 64 -5.44 13.26 4.52
N VAL A 65 -6.26 12.34 5.04
CA VAL A 65 -6.76 11.19 4.27
C VAL A 65 -7.65 11.63 3.12
N ILE A 66 -8.53 12.63 3.32
CA ILE A 66 -9.36 13.18 2.24
C ILE A 66 -8.46 13.82 1.16
N GLY A 67 -7.47 14.63 1.54
CA GLY A 67 -6.51 15.21 0.58
C GLY A 67 -5.78 14.12 -0.22
N TYR A 68 -5.30 13.08 0.48
CA TYR A 68 -4.63 11.94 -0.14
C TYR A 68 -5.56 11.16 -1.08
N MET A 69 -6.81 10.94 -0.70
CA MET A 69 -7.84 10.30 -1.53
C MET A 69 -8.14 11.14 -2.77
N SER A 70 -8.33 12.45 -2.65
CA SER A 70 -8.55 13.37 -3.77
C SER A 70 -7.42 13.30 -4.80
N SER A 71 -6.17 13.14 -4.33
CA SER A 71 -5.02 12.99 -5.21
C SER A 71 -5.08 11.73 -6.08
N LYS A 72 -5.73 10.65 -5.63
CA LYS A 72 -5.82 9.40 -6.40
C LYS A 72 -6.67 9.58 -7.64
N PHE A 73 -7.74 10.37 -7.57
CA PHE A 73 -8.56 10.69 -8.74
C PHE A 73 -7.80 11.55 -9.76
N TYR A 74 -7.09 12.59 -9.29
CA TYR A 74 -6.27 13.44 -10.15
C TYR A 74 -5.05 12.70 -10.72
N GLY A 75 -4.46 11.81 -9.92
CA GLY A 75 -3.22 11.11 -10.20
C GLY A 75 -3.27 10.16 -11.39
N ILE A 76 -4.44 9.59 -11.71
CA ILE A 76 -4.59 8.68 -12.85
C ILE A 76 -4.11 9.34 -14.14
N LYS A 77 -4.58 10.57 -14.39
CA LYS A 77 -4.20 11.35 -15.57
C LYS A 77 -2.78 11.87 -15.44
N PHE A 78 -2.47 12.50 -14.31
CA PHE A 78 -1.18 13.14 -14.09
C PHE A 78 0.00 12.16 -14.21
N ILE A 79 -0.06 11.01 -13.54
CA ILE A 79 1.04 10.02 -13.54
C ILE A 79 1.23 9.43 -14.95
N ALA A 80 0.14 9.20 -15.70
CA ALA A 80 0.21 8.70 -17.07
C ALA A 80 0.87 9.69 -18.04
N GLU A 81 0.80 10.99 -17.77
CA GLU A 81 1.34 12.06 -18.62
C GLU A 81 2.76 12.51 -18.21
N VAL A 82 3.25 12.10 -17.04
CA VAL A 82 4.57 12.52 -16.53
C VAL A 82 5.70 11.86 -17.33
N ASN A 83 6.51 12.69 -17.98
CA ASN A 83 7.75 12.27 -18.62
C ASN A 83 8.78 11.80 -17.58
N GLY A 84 9.49 10.71 -17.86
CA GLY A 84 10.55 10.18 -17.00
C GLY A 84 11.64 11.20 -16.65
N LYS A 85 11.95 12.16 -17.53
CA LYS A 85 12.99 13.19 -17.30
C LYS A 85 12.62 14.25 -16.25
N THR A 86 11.34 14.50 -16.02
CA THR A 86 10.86 15.55 -15.09
C THR A 86 10.39 14.97 -13.75
N ARG A 87 10.42 13.65 -13.61
CA ARG A 87 9.84 12.92 -12.48
C ARG A 87 10.47 13.25 -11.14
N ALA A 88 11.80 13.32 -11.03
CA ALA A 88 12.47 13.74 -9.79
C ALA A 88 12.07 15.16 -9.38
N ARG A 89 11.93 16.08 -10.35
CA ARG A 89 11.46 17.44 -10.08
C ARG A 89 10.03 17.43 -9.52
N TYR A 90 9.13 16.62 -10.08
CA TYR A 90 7.79 16.49 -9.52
C TYR A 90 7.79 15.91 -8.11
N ILE A 91 8.59 14.86 -7.82
CA ILE A 91 8.71 14.29 -6.47
C ILE A 91 9.14 15.39 -5.47
N LEU A 92 10.19 16.14 -5.79
CA LEU A 92 10.71 17.19 -4.90
C LEU A 92 9.74 18.35 -4.74
N THR A 93 9.10 18.81 -5.82
CA THR A 93 8.11 19.89 -5.74
C THR A 93 6.90 19.49 -4.92
N LEU A 94 6.35 18.29 -5.13
CA LEU A 94 5.17 17.81 -4.42
C LEU A 94 5.47 17.62 -2.92
N ILE A 95 6.61 17.00 -2.58
CA ILE A 95 7.03 16.88 -1.18
C ILE A 95 7.32 18.26 -0.57
N GLY A 96 7.92 19.18 -1.34
CA GLY A 96 8.16 20.56 -0.91
C GLY A 96 6.87 21.31 -0.57
N ILE A 97 5.83 21.18 -1.40
CA ILE A 97 4.49 21.73 -1.11
C ILE A 97 3.92 21.12 0.17
N ALA A 98 4.02 19.80 0.32
CA ALA A 98 3.56 19.10 1.52
C ALA A 98 4.30 19.57 2.78
N TRP A 99 5.60 19.82 2.67
CA TRP A 99 6.44 20.30 3.76
C TRP A 99 6.14 21.75 4.13
N ALA A 100 5.92 22.62 3.14
CA ALA A 100 5.46 23.99 3.37
C ALA A 100 4.09 24.03 4.05
N ALA A 101 3.20 23.10 3.71
CA ALA A 101 1.91 22.95 4.40
C ALA A 101 2.10 22.56 5.88
N LEU A 102 3.07 21.69 6.21
CA LEU A 102 3.40 21.39 7.62
C LEU A 102 3.97 22.59 8.37
N LEU A 103 4.71 23.47 7.68
CA LEU A 103 5.18 24.71 8.28
C LEU A 103 4.02 25.67 8.57
N ALA A 104 3.09 25.83 7.62
CA ALA A 104 1.89 26.62 7.81
C ALA A 104 0.99 26.04 8.91
N PHE A 105 0.89 24.71 9.00
CA PHE A 105 0.22 24.01 10.10
C PHE A 105 0.77 24.39 11.48
N ALA A 106 2.09 24.55 11.60
CA ALA A 106 2.75 24.90 12.85
C ALA A 106 2.48 26.35 13.29
N PHE A 107 2.32 27.28 12.34
CA PHE A 107 2.11 28.70 12.64
C PHE A 107 0.64 29.11 12.77
N VAL A 108 -0.27 28.44 12.08
CA VAL A 108 -1.69 28.76 12.14
C VAL A 108 -2.32 28.10 13.37
N PRO A 109 -3.11 28.83 14.18
CA PRO A 109 -3.74 28.26 15.37
C PRO A 109 -4.85 27.25 15.02
N ALA A 110 -5.06 26.26 15.88
CA ALA A 110 -6.20 25.36 15.81
C ALA A 110 -7.52 26.14 15.99
N PRO A 111 -8.61 25.78 15.28
CA PRO A 111 -8.76 24.63 14.37
C PRO A 111 -8.38 24.91 12.91
N TRP A 112 -8.04 26.15 12.55
CA TRP A 112 -7.84 26.56 11.15
C TRP A 112 -6.69 25.85 10.45
N ASN A 113 -5.72 25.37 11.24
CA ASN A 113 -4.58 24.62 10.73
C ASN A 113 -4.94 23.21 10.19
N ILE A 114 -6.13 22.67 10.49
CA ILE A 114 -6.62 21.39 9.92
C ILE A 114 -6.58 21.43 8.38
N ALA A 115 -6.88 22.58 7.77
CA ALA A 115 -6.86 22.75 6.32
C ALA A 115 -5.48 22.47 5.70
N PHE A 116 -4.39 22.74 6.42
CA PHE A 116 -3.04 22.46 5.93
C PHE A 116 -2.71 20.97 5.93
N LEU A 117 -3.37 20.15 6.75
CA LEU A 117 -3.23 18.69 6.65
C LEU A 117 -3.90 18.14 5.38
N PHE A 118 -5.01 18.75 4.94
CA PHE A 118 -5.58 18.44 3.62
C PHE A 118 -4.62 18.82 2.48
N ILE A 119 -4.07 20.05 2.52
CA ILE A 119 -3.09 20.51 1.53
C ILE A 119 -1.82 19.65 1.56
N ASN A 120 -1.41 19.17 2.73
CA ASN A 120 -0.30 18.23 2.89
C ASN A 120 -0.60 16.87 2.26
N GLY A 121 -1.80 16.31 2.48
CA GLY A 121 -2.18 14.99 1.97
C GLY A 121 -2.25 14.91 0.43
N LEU A 122 -2.70 15.98 -0.22
CA LEU A 122 -2.93 16.04 -1.67
C LEU A 122 -1.68 15.73 -2.52
N PRO A 123 -0.54 16.44 -2.40
CA PRO A 123 0.64 16.16 -3.20
C PRO A 123 1.26 14.79 -2.87
N LEU A 124 1.14 14.33 -1.61
CA LEU A 124 1.79 13.11 -1.13
C LEU A 124 1.17 11.83 -1.72
N GLY A 125 -0.11 11.84 -2.08
CA GLY A 125 -0.75 10.64 -2.65
C GLY A 125 -0.35 10.29 -4.08
N LEU A 126 0.39 11.18 -4.75
CA LEU A 126 0.98 10.94 -6.07
C LEU A 126 2.38 10.32 -6.00
N ILE A 127 3.08 10.43 -4.87
CA ILE A 127 4.50 10.08 -4.76
C ILE A 127 4.73 8.60 -5.01
N TRP A 128 3.84 7.72 -4.53
CA TRP A 128 3.99 6.28 -4.76
C TRP A 128 4.05 5.95 -6.25
N GLY A 129 3.13 6.51 -7.06
CA GLY A 129 3.09 6.27 -8.50
C GLY A 129 4.29 6.86 -9.23
N LEU A 130 4.77 8.04 -8.80
CA LEU A 130 6.00 8.63 -9.35
C LEU A 130 7.22 7.76 -9.05
N VAL A 131 7.39 7.28 -7.82
CA VAL A 131 8.50 6.39 -7.45
C VAL A 131 8.40 5.05 -8.19
N PHE A 132 7.20 4.45 -8.21
CA PHE A 132 6.94 3.19 -8.91
C PHE A 132 7.24 3.28 -10.41
N GLY A 133 6.97 4.41 -11.04
CA GLY A 133 7.26 4.61 -12.47
C GLY A 133 8.74 4.47 -12.86
N TYR A 134 9.70 4.56 -11.92
CA TYR A 134 11.13 4.25 -12.21
C TYR A 134 11.41 2.74 -12.25
N LEU A 135 10.60 1.98 -11.53
CA LEU A 135 10.73 0.53 -11.34
C LEU A 135 9.93 -0.23 -12.39
N GLU A 136 8.82 0.36 -12.84
CA GLU A 136 7.92 -0.22 -13.83
C GLU A 136 8.61 -0.52 -15.16
N GLY A 137 8.12 -1.55 -15.85
CA GLY A 137 8.60 -1.93 -17.19
C GLY A 137 9.88 -2.75 -17.19
N ARG A 138 10.35 -3.22 -16.03
CA ARG A 138 11.55 -4.05 -15.88
C ARG A 138 11.21 -5.52 -15.59
N ARG A 139 12.12 -6.44 -15.95
CA ARG A 139 12.04 -7.86 -15.58
C ARG A 139 11.97 -8.06 -14.06
N SER A 140 12.64 -7.23 -13.27
CA SER A 140 12.64 -7.28 -11.79
C SER A 140 11.57 -6.40 -11.12
N THR A 141 10.59 -5.85 -11.86
CA THR A 141 9.58 -4.91 -11.31
C THR A 141 8.87 -5.48 -10.09
N GLU A 142 8.46 -6.76 -10.10
CA GLU A 142 7.71 -7.36 -8.98
C GLU A 142 8.52 -7.36 -7.67
N PHE A 143 9.83 -7.61 -7.77
CA PHE A 143 10.74 -7.54 -6.63
C PHE A 143 10.88 -6.11 -6.11
N MET A 144 11.18 -5.16 -7.00
CA MET A 144 11.35 -3.76 -6.60
C MET A 144 10.04 -3.16 -6.06
N ALA A 145 8.89 -3.53 -6.63
CA ALA A 145 7.57 -3.15 -6.16
C ALA A 145 7.26 -3.70 -4.76
N SER A 146 7.67 -4.95 -4.50
CA SER A 146 7.55 -5.56 -3.17
C SER A 146 8.38 -4.79 -2.15
N VAL A 147 9.66 -4.52 -2.45
CA VAL A 147 10.56 -3.72 -1.59
C VAL A 147 9.99 -2.32 -1.33
N LEU A 148 9.49 -1.64 -2.38
CA LEU A 148 8.81 -0.35 -2.24
C LEU A 148 7.58 -0.47 -1.34
N SER A 149 6.75 -1.50 -1.48
CA SER A 149 5.55 -1.68 -0.65
C SER A 149 5.89 -1.90 0.81
N ILE A 150 7.01 -2.55 1.11
CA ILE A 150 7.45 -2.83 2.48
C ILE A 150 7.95 -1.56 3.18
N SER A 151 8.43 -0.58 2.43
CA SER A 151 8.77 0.73 2.97
C SER A 151 7.58 1.40 3.69
N LEU A 152 6.33 1.11 3.30
CA LEU A 152 5.11 1.61 3.97
C LEU A 152 5.04 1.20 5.45
N ILE A 153 5.52 -0.01 5.76
CA ILE A 153 5.49 -0.60 7.10
C ILE A 153 6.62 -0.01 7.91
N PHE A 154 7.85 -0.18 7.42
CA PHE A 154 9.05 0.24 8.13
C PHE A 154 9.08 1.75 8.38
N ALA A 155 8.74 2.55 7.36
CA ALA A 155 8.86 4.00 7.44
C ALA A 155 7.95 4.61 8.49
N SER A 156 6.76 4.05 8.70
CA SER A 156 5.82 4.62 9.67
C SER A 156 6.35 4.52 11.09
N GLY A 157 6.75 3.31 11.52
CA GLY A 157 7.36 3.11 12.83
C GLY A 157 8.64 3.94 13.02
N PHE A 158 9.50 4.00 11.99
CA PHE A 158 10.74 4.77 12.04
C PHE A 158 10.50 6.28 12.21
N VAL A 159 9.62 6.85 11.40
CA VAL A 159 9.24 8.26 11.48
C VAL A 159 8.61 8.60 12.82
N LYS A 160 7.74 7.74 13.36
CA LYS A 160 7.14 7.96 14.69
C LYS A 160 8.19 7.93 15.79
N THR A 161 9.12 6.98 15.77
CA THR A 161 10.22 6.95 16.74
C THR A 161 11.03 8.25 16.69
N ILE A 162 11.37 8.77 15.50
CA ILE A 162 12.07 10.07 15.38
C ILE A 162 11.21 11.22 15.90
N GLY A 163 9.95 11.33 15.46
CA GLY A 163 9.05 12.41 15.89
C GLY A 163 8.81 12.42 17.40
N ARG A 164 8.64 11.25 18.02
CA ARG A 164 8.54 11.11 19.48
C ARG A 164 9.83 11.47 20.20
N THR A 165 10.99 11.14 19.63
CA THR A 165 12.29 11.54 20.19
C THR A 165 12.46 13.07 20.13
N LEU A 166 12.00 13.75 19.07
CA LEU A 166 11.99 15.21 19.03
C LEU A 166 11.13 15.82 20.14
N ILE A 167 9.94 15.26 20.40
CA ILE A 167 9.07 15.73 21.49
C ILE A 167 9.68 15.46 22.86
N SER A 168 10.14 14.23 23.10
CA SER A 168 10.57 13.79 24.45
C SER A 168 11.98 14.21 24.83
N SER A 169 12.93 14.25 23.89
CA SER A 169 14.33 14.56 24.16
C SER A 169 14.66 16.03 23.86
N LEU A 170 14.12 16.59 22.77
CA LEU A 170 14.36 17.97 22.37
C LEU A 170 13.23 18.92 22.78
N HIS A 171 12.20 18.42 23.47
CA HIS A 171 11.07 19.22 23.98
C HIS A 171 10.37 20.05 22.90
N VAL A 172 10.37 19.53 21.66
CA VAL A 172 9.72 20.18 20.52
C VAL A 172 8.21 20.11 20.71
N ASN A 173 7.53 21.23 20.49
CA ASN A 173 6.07 21.32 20.52
C ASN A 173 5.42 20.43 19.43
N GLU A 174 4.28 19.82 19.76
CA GLU A 174 3.55 18.87 18.89
C GLU A 174 3.17 19.44 17.51
N TYR A 175 2.95 20.75 17.39
CA TYR A 175 2.61 21.42 16.13
C TYR A 175 3.83 21.63 15.22
N TYR A 176 5.02 21.85 15.79
CA TYR A 176 6.27 22.04 15.04
C TYR A 176 6.98 20.72 14.70
N MET A 177 6.75 19.67 15.50
CA MET A 177 7.38 18.37 15.35
C MET A 177 7.24 17.76 13.93
N PRO A 178 6.09 17.82 13.24
CA PRO A 178 5.95 17.25 11.90
C PRO A 178 6.89 17.90 10.88
N PHE A 179 7.00 19.24 10.92
CA PHE A 179 7.89 19.99 10.04
C PHE A 179 9.36 19.65 10.31
N LEU A 180 9.77 19.60 11.58
CA LEU A 180 11.14 19.30 11.98
C LEU A 180 11.52 17.84 11.70
N THR A 181 10.58 16.91 11.84
CA THR A 181 10.80 15.52 11.40
C THR A 181 11.04 15.47 9.89
N GLY A 182 10.26 16.22 9.09
CA GLY A 182 10.53 16.40 7.66
C GLY A 182 11.93 16.95 7.38
N ALA A 183 12.40 17.91 8.18
CA ALA A 183 13.75 18.49 8.05
C ALA A 183 14.86 17.43 8.21
N VAL A 184 14.72 16.53 9.19
CA VAL A 184 15.67 15.41 9.42
C VAL A 184 15.75 14.50 8.19
N PHE A 185 14.62 14.27 7.52
CA PHE A 185 14.54 13.40 6.34
C PHE A 185 14.76 14.11 5.00
N ALA A 186 14.94 15.43 4.98
CA ALA A 186 15.16 16.18 3.75
C ALA A 186 16.48 15.78 3.06
N LEU A 187 17.58 15.63 3.81
CA LEU A 187 18.86 15.20 3.25
C LEU A 187 18.82 13.74 2.74
N PRO A 188 18.32 12.75 3.51
CA PRO A 188 18.08 11.40 2.99
C PRO A 188 17.20 11.39 1.74
N LEU A 189 16.13 12.19 1.70
CA LEU A 189 15.25 12.29 0.54
C LEU A 189 16.02 12.75 -0.71
N LEU A 190 16.78 13.84 -0.61
CA LEU A 190 17.58 14.36 -1.72
C LEU A 190 18.60 13.34 -2.22
N PHE A 191 19.25 12.63 -1.29
CA PHE A 191 20.19 11.56 -1.62
C PHE A 191 19.51 10.44 -2.41
N PHE A 192 18.42 9.87 -1.89
CA PHE A 192 17.76 8.75 -2.54
C PHE A 192 17.05 9.12 -3.84
N VAL A 193 16.46 10.32 -3.95
CA VAL A 193 15.94 10.84 -5.23
C VAL A 193 17.08 11.04 -6.23
N GLY A 194 18.25 11.49 -5.77
CA GLY A 194 19.46 11.54 -6.58
C GLY A 194 19.87 10.17 -7.11
N CYS A 195 19.84 9.13 -6.27
CA CYS A 195 20.09 7.75 -6.68
C CYS A 195 19.05 7.22 -7.67
N MET A 196 17.77 7.62 -7.53
CA MET A 196 16.72 7.27 -8.50
C MET A 196 17.03 7.83 -9.90
N GLU A 197 17.61 9.03 -9.99
CA GLU A 197 18.06 9.62 -11.26
C GLU A 197 19.30 8.92 -11.85
N LEU A 198 19.99 8.06 -11.10
CA LEU A 198 21.07 7.24 -11.63
C LEU A 198 20.57 5.96 -12.31
N ILE A 199 19.29 5.62 -12.12
CA ILE A 199 18.71 4.41 -12.72
C ILE A 199 18.63 4.60 -14.25
N PRO A 200 19.27 3.73 -15.05
CA PRO A 200 19.25 3.82 -16.51
C PRO A 200 17.88 3.44 -17.06
N ALA A 201 17.58 3.78 -18.32
CA ALA A 201 16.33 3.37 -18.98
C ALA A 201 16.18 1.82 -19.01
N PRO A 202 14.95 1.28 -19.10
CA PRO A 202 14.71 -0.16 -19.30
C PRO A 202 15.48 -0.69 -20.53
N THR A 203 16.01 -1.91 -20.43
CA THR A 203 16.74 -2.54 -21.54
C THR A 203 15.79 -3.09 -22.61
N ALA A 204 16.32 -3.46 -23.78
CA ALA A 204 15.51 -4.13 -24.81
C ALA A 204 14.93 -5.47 -24.32
N GLU A 205 15.65 -6.19 -23.46
CA GLU A 205 15.18 -7.42 -22.81
C GLU A 205 14.05 -7.13 -21.80
N ASP A 206 14.13 -6.02 -21.05
CA ASP A 206 13.05 -5.60 -20.15
C ASP A 206 11.75 -5.35 -20.93
N ILE A 207 11.85 -4.70 -22.09
CA ILE A 207 10.71 -4.39 -22.96
C ILE A 207 10.15 -5.66 -23.62
N SER A 208 11.00 -6.57 -24.11
CA SER A 208 10.53 -7.79 -24.79
C SER A 208 9.84 -8.76 -23.84
N LEU A 209 10.24 -8.79 -22.56
CA LEU A 209 9.66 -9.66 -21.54
C LEU A 209 8.39 -9.09 -20.89
N ARG A 210 8.02 -7.84 -21.17
CA ARG A 210 6.83 -7.19 -20.61
C ARG A 210 5.81 -6.87 -21.71
N SER A 211 4.62 -7.45 -21.58
CA SER A 211 3.48 -7.13 -22.44
C SER A 211 3.09 -5.65 -22.28
N GLU A 212 2.79 -4.99 -23.40
CA GLU A 212 2.33 -3.60 -23.43
C GLU A 212 1.03 -3.45 -22.62
N ARG A 213 1.02 -2.50 -21.67
CA ARG A 213 -0.14 -2.21 -20.81
C ARG A 213 -1.10 -1.29 -21.56
N THR A 214 -1.98 -1.85 -22.38
CA THR A 214 -3.02 -1.05 -23.05
C THR A 214 -4.11 -0.63 -22.05
N PRO A 215 -4.45 0.67 -21.92
CA PRO A 215 -5.54 1.12 -21.08
C PRO A 215 -6.89 0.55 -21.55
N MET A 216 -7.75 0.15 -20.61
CA MET A 216 -9.10 -0.32 -20.96
C MET A 216 -10.01 0.84 -21.33
N ASN A 217 -10.80 0.65 -22.38
CA ASN A 217 -11.95 1.50 -22.69
C ASN A 217 -13.13 1.25 -21.73
N ALA A 218 -14.16 2.09 -21.79
CA ALA A 218 -15.31 2.00 -20.87
C ALA A 218 -16.08 0.68 -20.98
N THR A 219 -16.22 0.13 -22.18
CA THR A 219 -16.93 -1.12 -22.45
C THR A 219 -16.19 -2.31 -21.86
N GLU A 220 -14.88 -2.39 -22.05
CA GLU A 220 -14.02 -3.44 -21.50
C GLU A 220 -14.04 -3.44 -19.97
N ARG A 221 -14.02 -2.25 -19.33
CA ARG A 221 -14.13 -2.15 -17.86
C ARG A 221 -15.44 -2.73 -17.35
N LYS A 222 -16.56 -2.41 -18.02
CA LYS A 222 -17.89 -2.92 -17.66
C LYS A 222 -17.94 -4.45 -17.78
N GLN A 223 -17.46 -5.00 -18.90
CA GLN A 223 -17.43 -6.45 -19.13
C GLN A 223 -16.57 -7.19 -18.10
N PHE A 224 -15.41 -6.63 -17.78
CA PHE A 224 -14.51 -7.16 -16.77
C PHE A 224 -15.18 -7.22 -15.38
N VAL A 225 -15.79 -6.10 -14.96
CA VAL A 225 -16.48 -6.02 -13.66
C VAL A 225 -17.62 -7.02 -13.60
N ILE A 226 -18.46 -7.12 -14.63
CA ILE A 226 -19.59 -8.06 -14.66
C ILE A 226 -19.10 -9.52 -14.56
N ARG A 227 -18.04 -9.88 -15.30
CA ARG A 227 -17.52 -11.26 -15.31
C ARG A 227 -17.04 -11.71 -13.93
N PHE A 228 -16.31 -10.85 -13.22
CA PHE A 228 -15.66 -11.18 -11.96
C PHE A 228 -16.36 -10.59 -10.73
N LEU A 229 -17.58 -10.06 -10.89
CA LEU A 229 -18.26 -9.24 -9.88
C LEU A 229 -18.31 -9.89 -8.48
N PRO A 230 -18.71 -11.16 -8.32
CA PRO A 230 -18.79 -11.77 -6.99
C PRO A 230 -17.42 -11.84 -6.30
N GLY A 231 -16.38 -12.27 -7.04
CA GLY A 231 -15.02 -12.36 -6.52
C GLY A 231 -14.41 -10.99 -6.21
N ILE A 232 -14.68 -10.00 -7.06
CA ILE A 232 -14.21 -8.61 -6.87
C ILE A 232 -14.87 -7.99 -5.64
N ILE A 233 -16.19 -8.16 -5.43
CA ILE A 233 -16.88 -7.61 -4.25
C ILE A 233 -16.31 -8.22 -2.96
N LEU A 234 -16.17 -9.54 -2.90
CA LEU A 234 -15.59 -10.21 -1.73
C LEU A 234 -14.17 -9.73 -1.44
N THR A 235 -13.35 -9.64 -2.50
CA THR A 235 -11.99 -9.12 -2.42
C THR A 235 -11.95 -7.66 -1.96
N LEU A 236 -12.86 -6.82 -2.45
CA LEU A 236 -12.95 -5.42 -2.10
C LEU A 236 -13.33 -5.23 -0.63
N ILE A 237 -14.25 -6.04 -0.10
CA ILE A 237 -14.59 -6.04 1.33
C ILE A 237 -13.34 -6.33 2.18
N VAL A 238 -12.59 -7.39 1.84
CA VAL A 238 -11.34 -7.73 2.54
C VAL A 238 -10.34 -6.58 2.47
N TYR A 239 -10.13 -6.01 1.27
CA TYR A 239 -9.21 -4.90 1.07
C TYR A 239 -9.58 -3.67 1.91
N VAL A 240 -10.85 -3.27 1.90
CA VAL A 240 -11.36 -2.12 2.65
C VAL A 240 -11.16 -2.34 4.15
N LEU A 241 -11.54 -3.51 4.68
CA LEU A 241 -11.36 -3.83 6.10
C LEU A 241 -9.89 -3.80 6.53
N LEU A 242 -8.99 -4.39 5.73
CA LEU A 242 -7.56 -4.35 6.00
C LEU A 242 -7.00 -2.92 5.93
N THR A 243 -7.46 -2.12 4.98
CA THR A 243 -7.06 -0.71 4.84
C THR A 243 -7.47 0.10 6.07
N ILE A 244 -8.72 -0.05 6.49
CA ILE A 244 -9.26 0.61 7.69
C ILE A 244 -8.44 0.25 8.92
N MET A 245 -8.27 -1.05 9.19
CA MET A 245 -7.58 -1.48 10.41
C MET A 245 -6.10 -1.15 10.41
N ARG A 246 -5.45 -1.18 9.23
CA ARG A 246 -4.09 -0.67 9.08
C ARG A 246 -4.04 0.83 9.37
N ASP A 247 -4.96 1.62 8.82
CA ASP A 247 -4.96 3.07 9.02
C ASP A 247 -5.25 3.45 10.47
N VAL A 248 -6.14 2.73 11.16
CA VAL A 248 -6.38 2.90 12.60
C VAL A 248 -5.12 2.55 13.39
N ARG A 249 -4.51 1.38 13.15
CA ARG A 249 -3.25 0.97 13.79
C ARG A 249 -2.18 2.04 13.60
N ASP A 250 -2.06 2.54 12.38
CA ASP A 250 -0.98 3.42 11.99
C ASP A 250 -1.17 4.84 12.55
N ASN A 251 -2.35 5.43 12.40
CA ASN A 251 -2.56 6.81 12.84
C ASN A 251 -2.67 6.95 14.37
N PHE A 252 -3.16 5.91 15.06
CA PHE A 252 -3.41 5.92 16.50
C PHE A 252 -2.50 4.96 17.26
N GLU A 253 -1.35 4.62 16.68
CA GLU A 253 -0.42 3.65 17.27
C GLU A 253 0.08 4.09 18.65
N VAL A 254 0.34 5.39 18.82
CA VAL A 254 0.82 5.99 20.07
C VAL A 254 -0.22 5.79 21.18
N GLU A 255 -1.49 6.04 20.87
CA GLU A 255 -2.62 5.87 21.78
C GLU A 255 -2.88 4.40 22.12
N ILE A 256 -2.77 3.51 21.13
CA ILE A 256 -2.91 2.07 21.34
C ILE A 256 -1.82 1.58 22.28
N TRP A 257 -0.54 1.89 22.04
CA TRP A 257 0.55 1.50 22.95
C TRP A 257 0.40 2.11 24.35
N ALA A 258 0.00 3.38 24.44
CA ALA A 258 -0.26 4.03 25.71
C ALA A 258 -1.38 3.33 26.50
N SER A 259 -2.44 2.88 25.82
CA SER A 259 -3.53 2.11 26.44
C SER A 259 -3.09 0.73 26.96
N LEU A 260 -1.99 0.20 26.41
CA LEU A 260 -1.34 -1.05 26.83
C LEU A 260 -0.28 -0.83 27.91
N GLY A 261 -0.07 0.42 28.36
CA GLY A 261 0.92 0.78 29.38
C GLY A 261 2.35 0.94 28.85
N ILE A 262 2.56 0.95 27.53
CA ILE A 262 3.89 1.03 26.91
C ILE A 262 4.10 2.44 26.35
N LYS A 263 5.18 3.10 26.77
CA LYS A 263 5.52 4.48 26.38
C LYS A 263 6.92 4.63 25.76
N ASP A 264 7.64 3.53 25.56
CA ASP A 264 8.96 3.55 24.93
C ASP A 264 8.86 3.97 23.46
N ASN A 265 9.61 5.01 23.07
CA ASN A 265 9.62 5.51 21.70
C ASN A 265 10.25 4.51 20.70
N SER A 266 11.12 3.61 21.15
CA SER A 266 11.78 2.65 20.26
C SER A 266 10.82 1.54 19.79
N ILE A 267 9.66 1.38 20.45
CA ILE A 267 8.73 0.28 20.21
C ILE A 267 8.13 0.31 18.80
N PHE A 268 7.91 1.51 18.23
CA PHE A 268 7.34 1.68 16.90
C PHE A 268 8.27 1.09 15.84
N THR A 269 9.52 1.54 15.80
CA THR A 269 10.55 1.02 14.88
C THR A 269 10.80 -0.47 15.12
N THR A 270 10.94 -0.90 16.37
CA THR A 270 11.28 -2.29 16.71
C THR A 270 10.18 -3.27 16.34
N THR A 271 8.92 -2.87 16.45
CA THR A 271 7.77 -3.68 16.03
C THR A 271 7.66 -3.73 14.52
N ASP A 272 7.68 -2.57 13.87
CA ASP A 272 7.45 -2.49 12.43
C ASP A 272 8.62 -3.05 11.60
N ILE A 273 9.86 -3.00 12.09
CA ILE A 273 11.00 -3.65 11.41
C ILE A 273 10.82 -5.16 11.37
N LYS A 274 10.39 -5.79 12.47
CA LYS A 274 10.12 -7.24 12.54
C LYS A 274 9.04 -7.64 11.55
N ILE A 275 7.94 -6.87 11.51
CA ILE A 275 6.84 -7.13 10.58
C ILE A 275 7.33 -6.96 9.13
N SER A 276 8.03 -5.87 8.84
CA SER A 276 8.52 -5.56 7.49
C SER A 276 9.44 -6.65 6.93
N LEU A 277 10.32 -7.23 7.77
CA LEU A 277 11.23 -8.32 7.38
C LEU A 277 10.47 -9.61 7.06
N VAL A 278 9.52 -10.00 7.91
CA VAL A 278 8.72 -11.22 7.67
C VAL A 278 7.89 -11.09 6.39
N VAL A 279 7.24 -9.93 6.20
CA VAL A 279 6.46 -9.67 4.98
C VAL A 279 7.36 -9.61 3.75
N LEU A 280 8.56 -9.04 3.85
CA LEU A 280 9.55 -9.02 2.76
C LEU A 280 9.93 -10.41 2.29
N VAL A 281 10.23 -11.31 3.23
CA VAL A 281 10.59 -12.69 2.93
C VAL A 281 9.40 -13.39 2.26
N ALA A 282 8.19 -13.25 2.82
CA ALA A 282 6.99 -13.87 2.25
C ALA A 282 6.71 -13.38 0.81
N MET A 283 6.79 -12.08 0.57
CA MET A 283 6.58 -11.49 -0.76
C MET A 283 7.69 -11.89 -1.74
N SER A 284 8.95 -11.98 -1.29
CA SER A 284 10.07 -12.38 -2.13
C SER A 284 9.97 -13.84 -2.57
N LEU A 285 9.55 -14.75 -1.67
CA LEU A 285 9.32 -16.15 -2.00
C LEU A 285 8.21 -16.34 -3.03
N LEU A 286 7.19 -15.48 -2.98
CA LEU A 286 6.05 -15.54 -3.89
C LEU A 286 6.41 -15.19 -5.34
N ILE A 287 7.41 -14.33 -5.55
CA ILE A 287 7.93 -13.99 -6.89
C ILE A 287 8.55 -15.21 -7.59
N LEU A 288 9.04 -16.20 -6.82
CA LEU A 288 9.59 -17.45 -7.37
C LEU A 288 8.50 -18.34 -8.00
N VAL A 289 7.21 -18.09 -7.72
CA VAL A 289 6.09 -18.88 -8.21
C VAL A 289 5.72 -18.48 -9.63
N ARG A 290 6.26 -19.20 -10.62
CA ARG A 290 6.06 -18.90 -12.05
C ARG A 290 4.61 -19.07 -12.55
N LYS A 291 3.85 -20.03 -12.01
CA LYS A 291 2.49 -20.32 -12.48
C LYS A 291 1.49 -19.32 -11.88
N ASN A 292 0.88 -18.48 -12.72
CA ASN A 292 -0.03 -17.41 -12.30
C ASN A 292 -1.15 -17.89 -11.38
N ILE A 293 -1.85 -18.97 -11.74
CA ILE A 293 -2.95 -19.49 -10.91
C ILE A 293 -2.47 -19.99 -9.54
N ARG A 294 -1.29 -20.61 -9.46
CA ARG A 294 -0.71 -21.06 -8.18
C ARG A 294 -0.29 -19.86 -7.34
N ALA A 295 0.39 -18.88 -7.94
CA ALA A 295 0.75 -17.64 -7.26
C ALA A 295 -0.50 -16.93 -6.72
N PHE A 296 -1.56 -16.86 -7.52
CA PHE A 296 -2.83 -16.25 -7.15
C PHE A 296 -3.53 -16.98 -5.98
N SER A 297 -3.50 -18.31 -5.95
CA SER A 297 -4.00 -19.08 -4.80
C SER A 297 -3.15 -18.91 -3.55
N ILE A 298 -1.82 -18.89 -3.67
CA ILE A 298 -0.92 -18.65 -2.53
C ILE A 298 -1.14 -17.25 -1.94
N ILE A 299 -1.37 -16.24 -2.78
CA ILE A 299 -1.74 -14.89 -2.33
C ILE A 299 -3.01 -14.94 -1.47
N HIS A 300 -4.06 -15.61 -1.93
CA HIS A 300 -5.29 -15.77 -1.15
C HIS A 300 -5.04 -16.47 0.18
N LEU A 301 -4.29 -17.57 0.18
CA LEU A 301 -3.95 -18.30 1.40
C LEU A 301 -3.16 -17.42 2.39
N MET A 302 -2.26 -16.58 1.89
CA MET A 302 -1.52 -15.62 2.70
C MET A 302 -2.44 -14.56 3.31
N ILE A 303 -3.43 -14.07 2.57
CA ILE A 303 -4.43 -13.13 3.07
C ILE A 303 -5.29 -13.79 4.16
N ILE A 304 -5.79 -15.00 3.91
CA ILE A 304 -6.59 -15.78 4.88
C ILE A 304 -5.76 -16.07 6.14
N ALA A 305 -4.52 -16.51 5.98
CA ALA A 305 -3.60 -16.75 7.09
C ALA A 305 -3.35 -15.46 7.90
N GLY A 306 -3.25 -14.31 7.24
CA GLY A 306 -3.19 -13.00 7.89
C GLY A 306 -4.41 -12.73 8.77
N CYS A 307 -5.63 -12.93 8.24
CA CYS A 307 -6.88 -12.78 9.00
C CYS A 307 -6.94 -13.74 10.21
N VAL A 308 -6.57 -15.00 10.01
CA VAL A 308 -6.52 -16.02 11.08
C VAL A 308 -5.51 -15.63 12.15
N LEU A 309 -4.33 -15.15 11.76
CA LEU A 309 -3.29 -14.70 12.69
C LEU A 309 -3.77 -13.52 13.55
N VAL A 310 -4.47 -12.55 12.94
CA VAL A 310 -5.10 -11.44 13.66
C VAL A 310 -6.10 -11.95 14.69
N GLY A 311 -6.97 -12.88 14.31
CA GLY A 311 -8.00 -13.43 15.21
C GLY A 311 -7.42 -14.22 16.37
N ILE A 312 -6.55 -15.19 16.08
CA ILE A 312 -5.93 -16.05 17.11
C ILE A 312 -5.11 -15.21 18.08
N SER A 313 -4.25 -14.31 17.58
CA SER A 313 -3.44 -13.45 18.46
C SER A 313 -4.31 -12.55 19.33
N THR A 314 -5.42 -12.02 18.81
CA THR A 314 -6.34 -11.17 19.59
C THR A 314 -7.10 -11.95 20.65
N ILE A 315 -7.51 -13.20 20.36
CA ILE A 315 -8.11 -14.11 21.34
C ILE A 315 -7.10 -14.44 22.44
N MET A 316 -5.88 -14.86 22.07
CA MET A 316 -4.80 -15.17 23.02
C MET A 316 -4.46 -13.97 23.91
N PHE A 317 -4.43 -12.76 23.34
CA PHE A 317 -4.21 -11.53 24.09
C PHE A 317 -5.35 -11.24 25.07
N THR A 318 -6.60 -11.46 24.65
CA THR A 318 -7.78 -11.27 25.52
C THR A 318 -7.76 -12.21 26.72
N PHE A 319 -7.29 -13.46 26.54
CA PHE A 319 -7.06 -14.42 27.62
C PHE A 319 -5.73 -14.21 28.36
N LYS A 320 -5.01 -13.10 28.11
CA LYS A 320 -3.72 -12.76 28.73
C LYS A 320 -2.62 -13.82 28.53
N MET A 321 -2.72 -14.65 27.48
CA MET A 321 -1.73 -15.69 27.17
C MET A 321 -0.48 -15.14 26.49
N ILE A 322 -0.57 -13.96 25.87
CA ILE A 322 0.54 -13.30 25.19
C ILE A 322 0.68 -11.85 25.66
N SER A 323 1.91 -11.31 25.58
CA SER A 323 2.18 -9.93 25.93
C SER A 323 1.53 -8.93 24.95
N PRO A 324 1.29 -7.67 25.38
CA PRO A 324 0.83 -6.62 24.48
C PRO A 324 1.76 -6.40 23.27
N THR A 325 3.07 -6.53 23.49
CA THR A 325 4.08 -6.38 22.43
C THR A 325 3.99 -7.46 21.36
N LEU A 326 3.82 -8.72 21.77
CA LEU A 326 3.66 -9.84 20.85
C LEU A 326 2.33 -9.73 20.11
N TRP A 327 1.24 -9.38 20.81
CA TRP A 327 -0.06 -9.16 20.18
C TRP A 327 -0.03 -8.10 19.08
N MET A 328 0.47 -6.89 19.38
CA MET A 328 0.59 -5.81 18.40
C MET A 328 1.48 -6.18 17.21
N THR A 329 2.52 -6.99 17.45
CA THR A 329 3.40 -7.50 16.39
C THR A 329 2.66 -8.50 15.49
N LEU A 330 1.95 -9.48 16.07
CA LEU A 330 1.23 -10.51 15.32
C LEU A 330 0.02 -9.97 14.57
N VAL A 331 -0.75 -9.08 15.18
CA VAL A 331 -1.86 -8.39 14.51
C VAL A 331 -1.32 -7.52 13.38
N GLY A 332 -0.27 -6.73 13.62
CA GLY A 332 0.38 -5.94 12.57
C GLY A 332 0.85 -6.83 11.41
N LEU A 333 1.52 -7.94 11.73
CA LEU A 333 1.96 -8.92 10.73
C LEU A 333 0.79 -9.47 9.91
N GLY A 334 -0.30 -9.90 10.55
CA GLY A 334 -1.46 -10.44 9.85
C GLY A 334 -2.16 -9.40 8.96
N LEU A 335 -2.31 -8.15 9.44
CA LEU A 335 -2.86 -7.06 8.64
C LEU A 335 -2.01 -6.77 7.40
N TYR A 336 -0.68 -6.70 7.55
CA TYR A 336 0.21 -6.41 6.42
C TYR A 336 0.40 -7.59 5.46
N MET A 337 0.39 -8.84 5.96
CA MET A 337 0.35 -10.04 5.11
C MET A 337 -0.90 -10.08 4.23
N GLY A 338 -2.04 -9.59 4.72
CA GLY A 338 -3.24 -9.43 3.90
C GLY A 338 -3.20 -8.23 2.96
N TYR A 339 -2.69 -7.09 3.42
CA TYR A 339 -2.78 -5.81 2.71
C TYR A 339 -1.75 -5.65 1.57
N VAL A 340 -0.49 -6.02 1.81
CA VAL A 340 0.61 -5.81 0.84
C VAL A 340 0.39 -6.52 -0.49
N PRO A 341 -0.10 -7.78 -0.53
CA PRO A 341 -0.31 -8.47 -1.80
C PRO A 341 -1.29 -7.77 -2.74
N TYR A 342 -2.33 -7.13 -2.20
CA TYR A 342 -3.29 -6.35 -2.98
C TYR A 342 -2.65 -5.18 -3.71
N ASN A 343 -1.64 -4.55 -3.10
CA ASN A 343 -0.95 -3.41 -3.67
C ASN A 343 0.14 -3.81 -4.68
N ALA A 344 0.75 -4.97 -4.49
CA ALA A 344 1.91 -5.38 -5.26
C ALA A 344 1.58 -6.28 -6.46
N ILE A 345 0.76 -7.32 -6.27
CA ILE A 345 0.73 -8.48 -7.20
C ILE A 345 -0.64 -9.13 -7.39
N PHE A 346 -1.60 -8.95 -6.48
CA PHE A 346 -2.88 -9.67 -6.50
C PHE A 346 -3.62 -9.48 -7.82
N PHE A 347 -3.86 -8.23 -8.21
CA PHE A 347 -4.63 -7.89 -9.41
C PHE A 347 -3.87 -8.26 -10.68
N GLU A 348 -2.54 -8.11 -10.70
CA GLU A 348 -1.69 -8.57 -11.81
C GLU A 348 -1.83 -10.08 -12.03
N ARG A 349 -1.70 -10.87 -10.95
CA ARG A 349 -1.80 -12.34 -11.02
C ARG A 349 -3.22 -12.81 -11.32
N MET A 350 -4.24 -12.09 -10.87
CA MET A 350 -5.63 -12.36 -11.25
C MET A 350 -5.81 -12.19 -12.75
N ILE A 351 -5.46 -11.03 -13.31
CA ILE A 351 -5.63 -10.72 -14.73
C ILE A 351 -4.82 -11.71 -15.60
N ALA A 352 -3.58 -12.00 -15.20
CA ALA A 352 -2.72 -12.96 -15.89
C ALA A 352 -3.23 -14.41 -15.80
N SER A 353 -3.99 -14.78 -14.76
CA SER A 353 -4.57 -16.13 -14.63
C SER A 353 -5.79 -16.35 -15.54
N PHE A 354 -6.52 -15.28 -15.86
CA PHE A 354 -7.71 -15.34 -16.71
C PHE A 354 -7.47 -14.82 -18.14
N HIS A 355 -6.21 -14.56 -18.52
CA HIS A 355 -5.79 -14.09 -19.84
C HIS A 355 -6.59 -12.90 -20.37
N TYR A 356 -7.07 -12.02 -19.48
CA TYR A 356 -7.88 -10.88 -19.86
C TYR A 356 -6.96 -9.67 -20.14
N LYS A 357 -7.15 -8.95 -21.25
CA LYS A 357 -6.46 -7.66 -21.45
C LYS A 357 -7.13 -6.62 -20.55
N SER A 358 -6.49 -6.26 -19.44
CA SER A 358 -7.06 -5.36 -18.44
C SER A 358 -6.01 -4.46 -17.79
N ASN A 359 -6.42 -3.24 -17.46
CA ASN A 359 -5.61 -2.29 -16.69
C ASN A 359 -5.86 -2.53 -15.19
N VAL A 360 -4.87 -3.15 -14.55
CA VAL A 360 -4.79 -3.38 -13.09
C VAL A 360 -5.09 -2.12 -12.28
N GLY A 361 -4.63 -0.96 -12.77
CA GLY A 361 -4.75 0.33 -12.10
C GLY A 361 -6.19 0.71 -11.80
N PHE A 362 -7.15 0.44 -12.69
CA PHE A 362 -8.55 0.83 -12.49
C PHE A 362 -9.15 0.24 -11.19
N ILE A 363 -8.99 -1.06 -11.00
CA ILE A 363 -9.53 -1.76 -9.83
C ILE A 363 -8.78 -1.34 -8.57
N MET A 364 -7.46 -1.21 -8.66
CA MET A 364 -6.62 -0.76 -7.55
C MET A 364 -7.02 0.64 -7.08
N TYR A 365 -7.30 1.58 -7.99
CA TYR A 365 -7.75 2.93 -7.64
C TYR A 365 -9.13 2.94 -7.00
N ILE A 366 -10.07 2.11 -7.49
CA ILE A 366 -11.38 1.96 -6.83
C ILE A 366 -11.20 1.40 -5.42
N ALA A 367 -10.40 0.34 -5.28
CA ALA A 367 -10.15 -0.30 -4.00
C ALA A 367 -9.52 0.68 -3.00
N ASP A 368 -8.49 1.42 -3.41
CA ASP A 368 -7.86 2.47 -2.61
C ASP A 368 -8.86 3.54 -2.17
N SER A 369 -9.66 4.06 -3.10
CA SER A 369 -10.61 5.13 -2.81
C SER A 369 -11.67 4.66 -1.80
N MET A 370 -12.20 3.45 -1.97
CA MET A 370 -13.14 2.84 -1.03
C MET A 370 -12.49 2.56 0.33
N GLY A 371 -11.22 2.15 0.36
CA GLY A 371 -10.46 1.93 1.59
C GLY A 371 -10.26 3.20 2.41
N TYR A 372 -9.90 4.32 1.75
CA TYR A 372 -9.75 5.61 2.44
C TYR A 372 -11.09 6.19 2.89
N LEU A 373 -12.14 6.10 2.05
CA LEU A 373 -13.49 6.51 2.43
C LEU A 373 -14.00 5.70 3.64
N GLY A 374 -13.77 4.38 3.63
CA GLY A 374 -14.08 3.49 4.76
C GLY A 374 -13.31 3.90 6.02
N SER A 375 -12.03 4.26 5.89
CA SER A 375 -11.20 4.69 7.03
C SER A 375 -11.76 5.97 7.67
N VAL A 376 -12.08 6.98 6.87
CA VAL A 376 -12.73 8.22 7.36
C VAL A 376 -14.07 7.92 8.03
N SER A 377 -14.88 7.05 7.42
CA SER A 377 -16.21 6.70 7.93
C SER A 377 -16.13 6.02 9.30
N VAL A 378 -15.20 5.08 9.48
CA VAL A 378 -15.01 4.36 10.73
C VAL A 378 -14.51 5.25 11.86
N LEU A 379 -13.66 6.24 11.56
CA LEU A 379 -13.23 7.24 12.55
C LEU A 379 -14.40 8.10 13.02
N LEU A 380 -15.25 8.56 12.09
CA LEU A 380 -16.46 9.33 12.44
C LEU A 380 -17.45 8.50 13.26
N VAL A 381 -17.62 7.21 12.93
CA VAL A 381 -18.47 6.30 13.72
C VAL A 381 -17.94 6.11 15.14
N LYS A 382 -16.61 5.99 15.31
CA LYS A 382 -16.00 5.91 16.64
C LYS A 382 -16.27 7.19 17.43
N GLU A 383 -15.96 8.35 16.86
CA GLU A 383 -16.03 9.63 17.58
C GLU A 383 -17.47 10.06 17.89
N LEU A 384 -18.38 9.97 16.91
CA LEU A 384 -19.77 10.41 17.10
C LEU A 384 -20.67 9.34 17.74
N GLY A 385 -20.38 8.06 17.49
CA GLY A 385 -21.22 6.94 17.95
C GLY A 385 -20.77 6.31 19.27
N ARG A 386 -19.46 6.27 19.54
CA ARG A 386 -18.88 5.63 20.74
C ARG A 386 -17.68 6.41 21.28
N PRO A 387 -17.79 7.72 21.61
CA PRO A 387 -16.66 8.57 21.95
C PRO A 387 -15.81 8.05 23.13
N SER A 388 -16.44 7.37 24.09
CA SER A 388 -15.79 6.86 25.32
C SER A 388 -14.91 5.63 25.12
N ILE A 389 -14.93 4.97 23.96
CA ILE A 389 -14.08 3.80 23.72
C ILE A 389 -12.63 4.22 23.49
N SER A 390 -11.69 3.57 24.17
CA SER A 390 -10.26 3.80 23.93
C SER A 390 -9.84 3.27 22.56
N TRP A 391 -8.82 3.88 21.96
CA TRP A 391 -8.24 3.42 20.68
C TRP A 391 -7.77 1.96 20.75
N GLY A 392 -7.24 1.51 21.89
CA GLY A 392 -6.83 0.12 22.08
C GLY A 392 -8.01 -0.86 22.08
N ALA A 393 -9.12 -0.53 22.75
CA ALA A 393 -10.32 -1.37 22.74
C ALA A 393 -10.98 -1.39 21.37
N PHE A 394 -11.09 -0.23 20.72
CA PHE A 394 -11.59 -0.10 19.35
C PHE A 394 -10.76 -0.91 18.35
N PHE A 395 -9.42 -0.83 18.46
CA PHE A 395 -8.51 -1.59 17.62
C PHE A 395 -8.68 -3.10 17.81
N ARG A 396 -8.84 -3.55 19.07
CA ARG A 396 -9.09 -4.97 19.39
C ARG A 396 -10.41 -5.47 18.80
N GLU A 397 -11.49 -4.71 18.90
CA GLU A 397 -12.79 -5.06 18.32
C GLU A 397 -12.71 -5.13 16.79
N GLY A 398 -12.12 -4.11 16.15
CA GLY A 398 -11.93 -4.08 14.71
C GLY A 398 -11.01 -5.20 14.19
N ALA A 399 -10.00 -5.61 14.97
CA ALA A 399 -9.15 -6.75 14.66
C ALA A 399 -9.97 -8.05 14.59
N MET A 400 -10.91 -8.25 15.51
CA MET A 400 -11.83 -9.40 15.44
C MET A 400 -12.77 -9.32 14.24
N THR A 401 -13.26 -8.12 13.88
CA THR A 401 -14.05 -7.93 12.65
C THR A 401 -13.26 -8.33 11.40
N VAL A 402 -12.00 -7.92 11.29
CA VAL A 402 -11.10 -8.33 10.19
C VAL A 402 -10.93 -9.84 10.16
N ALA A 403 -10.67 -10.47 11.31
CA ALA A 403 -10.44 -11.90 11.39
C ALA A 403 -11.64 -12.70 10.88
N ILE A 404 -12.86 -12.33 11.30
CA ILE A 404 -14.09 -13.04 10.97
C ILE A 404 -14.55 -12.69 9.55
N VAL A 405 -14.85 -11.41 9.28
CA VAL A 405 -15.43 -10.98 8.00
C VAL A 405 -14.39 -11.10 6.89
N GLY A 406 -13.17 -10.62 7.13
CA GLY A 406 -12.08 -10.74 6.17
C GLY A 406 -11.69 -12.19 5.89
N GLY A 407 -11.67 -13.04 6.93
CA GLY A 407 -11.42 -14.48 6.78
C GLY A 407 -12.48 -15.19 5.93
N ILE A 408 -13.76 -15.00 6.25
CA ILE A 408 -14.88 -15.59 5.49
C ILE A 408 -14.88 -15.09 4.05
N CYS A 409 -14.81 -13.77 3.82
CA CYS A 409 -14.78 -13.21 2.47
C CYS A 409 -13.56 -13.68 1.68
N GLY A 410 -12.38 -13.81 2.32
CA GLY A 410 -11.17 -14.34 1.69
C GLY A 410 -11.33 -15.79 1.23
N ILE A 411 -11.93 -16.65 2.07
CA ILE A 411 -12.22 -18.05 1.74
C ILE A 411 -13.22 -18.14 0.58
N LEU A 412 -14.33 -17.40 0.66
CA LEU A 412 -15.35 -17.39 -0.39
C LEU A 412 -14.79 -16.86 -1.72
N SER A 413 -13.93 -15.83 -1.68
CA SER A 413 -13.24 -15.29 -2.86
C SER A 413 -12.34 -16.35 -3.50
N LEU A 414 -11.54 -17.05 -2.69
CA LEU A 414 -10.67 -18.13 -3.17
C LEU A 414 -11.47 -19.24 -3.85
N ILE A 415 -12.55 -19.72 -3.20
CA ILE A 415 -13.42 -20.75 -3.75
C ILE A 415 -14.01 -20.30 -5.08
N TYR A 416 -14.53 -19.08 -5.15
CA TYR A 416 -15.11 -18.51 -6.37
C TYR A 416 -14.10 -18.49 -7.53
N PHE A 417 -12.89 -17.96 -7.30
CA PHE A 417 -11.89 -17.86 -8.37
C PHE A 417 -11.35 -19.22 -8.81
N LEU A 418 -11.19 -20.17 -7.89
CA LEU A 418 -10.79 -21.54 -8.24
C LEU A 418 -11.85 -22.25 -9.08
N GLN A 419 -13.13 -22.11 -8.71
CA GLN A 419 -14.24 -22.65 -9.50
C GLN A 419 -14.33 -21.99 -10.88
N SER A 420 -14.16 -20.67 -10.94
CA SER A 420 -14.14 -19.94 -12.21
C SER A 420 -13.00 -20.40 -13.13
N ALA A 421 -11.79 -20.57 -12.58
CA ALA A 421 -10.65 -21.04 -13.34
C ALA A 421 -10.84 -22.49 -13.86
N ALA A 422 -11.45 -23.36 -13.05
CA ALA A 422 -11.77 -24.72 -13.47
C ALA A 422 -12.82 -24.77 -14.59
N ARG A 423 -13.84 -23.90 -14.53
CA ARG A 423 -14.87 -23.77 -15.59
C ARG A 423 -14.28 -23.28 -16.91
N ASP A 424 -13.44 -22.25 -16.86
CA ASP A 424 -12.76 -21.72 -18.06
C ASP A 424 -11.88 -22.79 -18.72
N LYS A 425 -11.12 -23.55 -17.91
CA LYS A 425 -10.32 -24.67 -18.43
C LYS A 425 -11.17 -25.74 -19.11
N LYS A 426 -12.32 -26.10 -18.52
CA LYS A 426 -13.23 -27.10 -19.09
C LYS A 426 -13.82 -26.61 -20.42
N LYS A 427 -14.15 -25.32 -20.53
CA LYS A 427 -14.68 -24.73 -21.75
C LYS A 427 -13.65 -24.75 -22.89
N ILE A 428 -12.40 -24.38 -22.62
CA ILE A 428 -11.31 -24.42 -23.62
C ILE A 428 -11.13 -25.85 -24.15
N ILE A 429 -11.12 -26.86 -23.26
CA ILE A 429 -10.98 -28.26 -23.67
C ILE A 429 -12.19 -28.69 -24.54
N ALA A 430 -13.40 -28.29 -24.18
CA ALA A 430 -14.60 -28.61 -24.97
C ALA A 430 -14.53 -27.96 -26.37
N ASP A 431 -14.18 -26.67 -26.46
CA ASP A 431 -14.06 -25.95 -27.72
C ASP A 431 -12.95 -26.58 -28.63
N GLU A 432 -11.80 -26.97 -28.06
CA GLU A 432 -10.74 -27.69 -28.79
C GLU A 432 -11.19 -29.08 -29.29
N THR A 433 -12.04 -29.77 -28.52
CA THR A 433 -12.56 -31.09 -28.90
C THR A 433 -13.60 -30.97 -30.01
N ASP A 434 -14.47 -29.96 -29.95
CA ASP A 434 -15.47 -29.65 -30.99
C ASP A 434 -14.79 -29.20 -32.29
N GLU A 435 -13.73 -28.39 -32.22
CA GLU A 435 -12.93 -27.95 -33.38
C GLU A 435 -12.19 -29.13 -34.04
N GLN A 436 -11.61 -30.04 -33.25
CA GLN A 436 -11.04 -31.28 -33.77
C GLN A 436 -12.09 -32.21 -34.39
N GLN A 437 -13.30 -32.27 -33.83
CA GLN A 437 -14.41 -33.02 -34.42
C GLN A 437 -14.91 -32.38 -35.73
N THR A 438 -14.98 -31.05 -35.82
CA THR A 438 -15.37 -30.37 -37.08
C THR A 438 -14.32 -30.52 -38.18
N LEU A 439 -13.02 -30.53 -37.84
CA LEU A 439 -11.94 -30.76 -38.80
C LEU A 439 -11.87 -32.22 -39.29
N THR A 440 -12.24 -33.19 -38.45
CA THR A 440 -12.27 -34.62 -38.80
C THR A 440 -13.54 -35.04 -39.56
N PHE A 441 -14.67 -34.35 -39.34
CA PHE A 441 -15.95 -34.61 -40.02
C PHE A 441 -16.22 -33.73 -41.25
N ASN A 442 -15.28 -32.90 -41.70
CA ASN A 442 -15.46 -32.15 -42.94
C ASN A 442 -15.50 -33.13 -44.14
N PRO A 443 -16.66 -33.30 -44.82
CA PRO A 443 -16.81 -34.25 -45.92
C PRO A 443 -15.90 -33.94 -47.12
N ALA A 444 -15.36 -32.71 -47.20
CA ALA A 444 -14.43 -32.30 -48.24
C ALA A 444 -13.02 -32.94 -48.11
N ASN A 445 -12.65 -33.46 -46.93
CA ASN A 445 -11.36 -34.13 -46.72
C ASN A 445 -11.43 -35.67 -46.85
N GLN A 446 -12.61 -36.24 -47.11
CA GLN A 446 -12.80 -37.67 -47.37
C GLN A 446 -12.98 -38.02 -48.85
N ILE A 447 -12.81 -37.05 -49.76
CA ILE A 447 -12.78 -37.29 -51.19
C ILE A 447 -11.35 -37.06 -51.69
N ASN A 448 -10.52 -38.09 -51.56
CA ASN A 448 -9.39 -38.35 -52.43
C ASN A 448 -9.07 -39.85 -52.42
#